data_AF-A0A2N5MEA1-F1
#
_entry.id   AF-A0A2N5MEA1-F1
#
_cell.length_a   1.000
_cell.length_b   1.000
_cell.length_c   1.000
_cell.angle_alpha   90.00
_cell.angle_beta   90.00
_cell.angle_gamma   90.00
#
_symmetry.space_group_name_H-M   'P 1'
#
loop_
_entity.id
_entity.type
_entity.pdbx_description
1 polymer ?
#
loop_
_entity_poly.entity_id
_entity_poly.type
_entity_poly.pdbx_seq_one_letter_code
_entity_poly.pdbx_strand_id
1 'polypeptide(L)' 'MKHGLYSCDIYLIVKDKNGQQIAQKKVASELPDELVFGRHLGELKWLSNNEVALFNCSRTNYISVQLK' A
#
# COMPACT_ATOMS: atom_id res chain seq x y z
N MET A 1 -2.88 14.87 -23.92
CA MET A 1 -1.96 13.79 -24.31
C MET A 1 -2.35 12.54 -23.54
N LYS A 2 -2.73 11.45 -24.22
CA LYS A 2 -2.90 10.13 -23.58
C LYS A 2 -1.54 9.45 -23.62
N HIS A 3 -0.81 9.42 -22.50
CA HIS A 3 0.52 8.80 -22.42
C HIS A 3 0.50 7.26 -22.41
N GLY A 4 -0.60 6.63 -22.88
CA GLY A 4 -0.74 5.17 -22.93
C GLY A 4 -0.82 4.46 -21.57
N LEU A 5 -0.83 5.21 -20.46
CA LEU A 5 -0.98 4.69 -19.10
C LEU A 5 -2.44 4.82 -18.66
N TYR A 6 -3.03 3.71 -18.23
CA TYR A 6 -4.47 3.60 -17.94
C TYR A 6 -4.76 3.30 -16.46
N SER A 7 -3.76 2.86 -15.70
CA SER A 7 -3.88 2.64 -14.27
C SER A 7 -2.52 2.69 -13.57
N CYS A 8 -2.56 3.09 -12.31
CA CYS A 8 -1.53 2.93 -11.29
C CYS A 8 -2.16 2.10 -10.17
N ASP A 9 -1.68 0.87 -10.02
CA ASP A 9 -2.13 -0.02 -8.95
C ASP A 9 -1.04 -0.11 -7.88
N ILE A 10 -1.42 0.16 -6.64
CA ILE A 10 -0.52 0.06 -5.49
C ILE A 10 -0.97 -1.12 -4.63
N TYR A 11 -0.03 -1.98 -4.27
CA TYR A 11 -0.27 -3.14 -3.40
C TYR A 11 0.68 -3.12 -2.21
N LEU A 12 0.16 -3.44 -1.03
CA LEU A 12 0.93 -3.80 0.14
C LEU A 12 1.07 -5.33 0.17
N ILE A 13 2.30 -5.81 -0.01
CA ILE A 13 2.64 -7.24 -0.02
C ILE A 13 3.46 -7.54 1.24
N VAL A 14 3.00 -8.51 2.03
CA VAL A 14 3.72 -8.99 3.22
C VAL A 14 4.28 -10.38 2.92
N LYS A 15 5.57 -10.54 3.19
CA LYS A 15 6.29 -11.80 3.02
C LYS A 15 6.85 -12.27 4.35
N ASP A 16 6.89 -13.58 4.56
CA ASP A 16 7.59 -14.18 5.69
C ASP A 16 9.12 -14.06 5.54
N LYS A 17 9.84 -14.54 6.55
CA LYS A 17 11.32 -14.55 6.56
C LYS A 17 11.95 -15.41 5.44
N ASN A 18 11.19 -16.33 4.84
CA ASN A 18 11.63 -17.17 3.73
C ASN A 18 11.30 -16.53 2.37
N GLY A 19 10.68 -15.34 2.36
CA GLY A 19 10.25 -14.65 1.16
C GLY A 19 8.89 -15.13 0.62
N GLN A 20 8.20 -16.05 1.30
CA GLN A 20 6.86 -16.48 0.91
C GLN A 20 5.86 -15.37 1.19
N GLN A 21 5.05 -15.00 0.20
CA GLN A 21 3.97 -14.04 0.37
C GLN A 21 2.89 -14.63 1.28
N ILE A 22 2.66 -13.99 2.43
CA ILE A 22 1.64 -14.40 3.42
C ILE A 22 0.39 -13.52 3.38
N ALA A 23 0.51 -12.30 2.85
CA ALA A 23 -0.64 -11.42 2.64
C ALA A 23 -0.40 -10.44 1.48
N GLN A 24 -1.50 -10.02 0.84
CA GLN A 24 -1.50 -8.94 -0.15
C GLN A 24 -2.79 -8.13 -0.01
N LYS A 25 -2.66 -6.81 -0.05
CA LYS A 25 -3.78 -5.88 0.02
C LYS A 25 -3.63 -4.81 -1.04
N LYS A 26 -4.69 -4.57 -1.83
CA LYS A 26 -4.72 -3.45 -2.76
C LYS A 26 -4.87 -2.16 -1.96
N VAL A 27 -3.94 -1.23 -2.17
CA VAL A 27 -3.89 0.08 -1.52
C VAL A 27 -4.69 1.09 -2.35
N ALA A 28 -4.45 1.13 -3.65
CA ALA A 28 -5.10 2.05 -4.57
C ALA A 28 -5.16 1.47 -5.99
N SER A 29 -6.07 2.01 -6.79
CA SER A 29 -6.20 1.78 -8.23
C SER A 29 -6.75 3.06 -8.84
N GLU A 30 -5.87 3.87 -9.42
CA GLU A 30 -6.25 5.18 -9.97
C GLU A 30 -5.47 5.50 -11.25
N LEU A 31 -5.79 6.61 -11.91
CA LEU A 31 -4.98 7.07 -13.03
C LEU A 31 -3.60 7.52 -12.51
N PRO A 32 -2.52 7.20 -13.23
CA PRO A 32 -1.20 7.66 -12.83
C PRO A 32 -1.11 9.17 -12.97
N ASP A 33 -0.65 9.82 -11.90
CA ASP A 33 -0.16 11.19 -11.91
C ASP A 33 1.05 11.33 -10.98
N GLU A 34 1.68 12.50 -11.02
CA GLU A 34 2.92 12.78 -10.30
C GLU A 34 2.78 12.68 -8.77
N LEU A 35 1.55 12.74 -8.24
CA LEU A 35 1.27 12.81 -6.81
C LEU A 35 0.72 11.50 -6.23
N VAL A 36 0.51 10.47 -7.05
CA VAL A 36 -0.05 9.16 -6.63
C VAL A 36 0.72 8.55 -5.45
N PHE A 37 2.05 8.62 -5.51
CA PHE A 37 2.90 8.09 -4.44
C PHE A 37 2.76 8.90 -3.15
N GLY A 38 2.77 10.23 -3.22
CA GLY A 38 2.61 11.09 -2.05
C GLY A 38 1.24 10.95 -1.38
N ARG A 39 0.20 10.58 -2.14
CA ARG A 39 -1.14 10.36 -1.58
C ARG A 39 -1.30 9.03 -0.85
N HIS A 40 -0.55 8.01 -1.25
CA HIS A 40 -0.78 6.64 -0.76
C HIS A 40 0.38 6.04 0.04
N LEU A 41 1.62 6.50 -0.18
CA LEU A 41 2.82 5.93 0.42
C LEU A 41 3.41 6.87 1.48
N GLY A 42 3.00 6.67 2.74
CA GLY A 42 3.59 7.35 3.88
C GLY A 42 4.39 6.39 4.76
N GLU A 43 3.87 6.10 5.94
CA GLU A 43 4.57 5.34 6.98
C GLU A 43 3.95 3.96 7.18
N LEU A 44 4.80 2.94 7.34
CA LEU A 44 4.39 1.63 7.83
C LEU A 44 4.51 1.56 9.36
N LYS A 45 3.43 1.15 10.04
CA LYS A 45 3.45 0.88 11.48
C LYS A 45 2.78 -0.43 11.82
N TRP A 46 3.32 -1.09 12.83
CA TRP A 46 2.64 -2.19 13.51
C TRP A 46 1.55 -1.61 14.42
N LEU A 47 0.31 -2.07 14.25
CA LEU A 47 -0.81 -1.78 15.16
C LEU A 47 -0.93 -2.85 16.24
N SER A 48 -0.48 -4.07 15.93
CA SER A 48 -0.35 -5.19 16.87
C SER A 48 0.71 -6.17 16.37
N ASN A 49 0.94 -7.27 17.09
CA ASN A 49 1.84 -8.35 16.64
C ASN A 49 1.39 -8.98 15.31
N ASN A 50 0.10 -8.88 14.98
CA ASN A 50 -0.53 -9.54 13.84
C ASN A 50 -1.16 -8.53 12.87
N GLU A 51 -0.86 -7.24 12.99
CA GLU A 51 -1.45 -6.23 12.11
C GLU A 51 -0.46 -5.12 11.80
N VAL A 52 -0.26 -4.88 10.51
CA VAL A 52 0.55 -3.79 9.98
C VAL A 52 -0.33 -2.85 9.17
N ALA A 53 -0.13 -1.55 9.33
CA ALA A 53 -0.85 -0.51 8.62
C ALA A 53 0.12 0.37 7.81
N LEU A 54 -0.25 0.63 6.56
CA LEU A 54 0.34 1.67 5.73
C LEU A 54 -0.52 2.93 5.84
N PHE A 55 0.04 3.95 6.45
CA PHE A 55 -0.53 5.29 6.51
C PHE A 55 -0.15 6.07 5.25
N ASN A 56 -1.07 6.93 4.78
CA ASN A 56 -0.71 7.93 3.77
C ASN A 56 0.26 8.98 4.33
N CYS A 57 0.87 9.80 3.47
CA CYS A 57 1.82 10.84 3.90
C CYS A 57 1.25 11.81 4.93
N SER A 58 -0.03 12.19 4.81
CA SER A 58 -0.70 13.08 5.76
C SER A 58 -1.12 12.39 7.05
N ARG A 59 -0.98 11.07 7.16
CA ARG A 59 -1.43 10.22 8.29
C ARG A 59 -2.91 10.37 8.64
N THR A 60 -3.71 10.82 7.68
CA THR A 60 -5.16 10.99 7.85
C THR A 60 -5.94 9.73 7.52
N ASN A 61 -5.33 8.81 6.76
CA ASN A 61 -5.94 7.55 6.39
C ASN A 61 -4.89 6.44 6.38
N TYR A 62 -5.32 5.19 6.56
CA TYR A 62 -4.46 4.03 6.51
C TYR A 62 -5.17 2.82 5.93
N ILE A 63 -4.38 1.88 5.42
CA ILE A 63 -4.81 0.55 5.03
C ILE A 63 -4.04 -0.44 5.87
N SER A 64 -4.75 -1.30 6.60
CA SER A 64 -4.15 -2.35 7.40
C SER A 64 -4.28 -3.73 6.78
N VAL A 65 -3.34 -4.60 7.15
CA VAL A 65 -3.26 -6.00 6.77
C VAL A 65 -3.07 -6.81 8.03
N GLN A 66 -4.01 -7.72 8.29
CA GLN A 66 -3.87 -8.72 9.34
C GLN A 66 -3.05 -9.90 8.85
N LEU A 67 -2.09 -10.31 9.66
CA LEU A 67 -1.23 -11.47 9.48
C LEU A 67 -1.87 -12.59 10.33
N LYS A 68 -2.47 -13.57 9.65
CA LYS A 68 -3.04 -14.75 10.30
C LYS A 68 -1.95 -15.71 10.77
#